data_AF-A0A352IU43-F1
#
_entry.id   AF-A0A352IU43-F1
#
_cell.length_a   1.000
_cell.length_b   1.000
_cell.length_c   1.000
_cell.angle_alpha   90.00
_cell.angle_beta   90.00
_cell.angle_gamma   90.00
#
_symmetry.space_group_name_H-M   'P 1'
#
loop_
_entity.id
_entity.type
_entity.pdbx_description
1 polymer ?
#
loop_
_entity_poly.entity_id
_entity_poly.type
_entity_poly.pdbx_seq_one_letter_code
_entity_poly.pdbx_strand_id
1 'polypeptide(L)'
;NDQLACYASKLSKTEGHIDWAADATAIERLVRAFNPWPGTYTDQGDQRIRIHEAQALVTASDAFPGTVVQRDRDGIDIACGNGTLRITRLQLPGSRAQSVNDLINGGKELLMPGQELR
;
A
#
# COMPACT_ATOMS: atom_id res chain seq x y z
N ASN A 1 -39.64 5.25 10.68
CA ASN A 1 -39.23 3.83 10.63
C ASN A 1 -37.97 3.84 9.81
N ASP A 2 -36.84 4.19 10.43
CA ASP A 2 -35.61 4.58 9.75
C ASP A 2 -34.41 4.00 10.50
N GLN A 3 -34.12 2.71 10.29
CA GLN A 3 -33.01 2.01 10.96
C GLN A 3 -32.16 1.17 10.01
N LEU A 4 -32.04 1.58 8.74
CA LEU A 4 -31.11 0.97 7.79
C LEU A 4 -30.25 2.02 7.07
N ALA A 5 -29.92 3.11 7.77
CA ALA A 5 -28.84 3.97 7.34
C ALA A 5 -27.52 3.26 7.64
N CYS A 6 -27.02 2.48 6.67
CA CYS A 6 -25.62 2.07 6.63
C CYS A 6 -24.82 3.37 6.63
N TYR A 7 -24.26 3.73 7.79
CA TYR A 7 -23.45 4.91 8.00
C TYR A 7 -22.18 4.71 7.17
N ALA A 8 -22.25 5.03 5.87
CA ALA A 8 -21.09 5.27 5.04
C ALA A 8 -20.48 6.55 5.58
N SER A 9 -19.71 6.40 6.66
CA SER A 9 -18.94 7.47 7.27
C SER A 9 -18.28 8.27 6.16
N LYS A 10 -18.51 9.59 6.17
CA LYS A 10 -17.94 10.56 5.22
C LYS A 10 -16.52 10.12 4.85
N LEU A 11 -16.33 9.76 3.57
CA LEU A 11 -15.05 9.54 2.90
C LEU A 11 -14.16 10.77 3.13
N SER A 12 -13.55 10.85 4.30
CA SER A 12 -12.61 11.90 4.66
C SER A 12 -11.33 11.60 3.90
N LYS A 13 -10.58 12.62 3.49
CA LYS A 13 -9.30 12.49 2.74
C LYS A 13 -8.27 11.57 3.42
N THR A 14 -8.51 11.17 4.67
CA THR A 14 -7.80 10.16 5.45
C THR A 14 -8.06 8.71 4.99
N GLU A 15 -9.15 8.40 4.29
CA GLU A 15 -9.52 7.00 3.92
C GLU A 15 -8.60 6.36 2.87
N GLY A 16 -7.78 7.14 2.18
CA GLY A 16 -6.78 6.59 1.25
C GLY A 16 -5.52 6.08 1.95
N HIS A 17 -5.33 6.36 3.24
CA HIS A 17 -4.12 5.92 3.95
C HIS A 17 -4.18 4.42 4.26
N ILE A 18 -3.14 3.70 3.87
CA ILE A 18 -3.05 2.25 4.08
C ILE A 18 -2.73 1.99 5.54
N ASP A 19 -3.69 1.39 6.25
CA ASP A 19 -3.43 0.82 7.57
C ASP A 19 -2.72 -0.53 7.41
N TRP A 20 -1.41 -0.55 7.66
CA TRP A 20 -0.62 -1.77 7.53
C TRP A 20 -0.94 -2.82 8.60
N ALA A 21 -1.54 -2.41 9.72
CA ALA A 21 -1.98 -3.33 10.77
C ALA A 21 -3.18 -4.19 10.35
N ALA A 22 -3.86 -3.85 9.25
CA ALA A 22 -4.88 -4.69 8.64
C ALA A 22 -4.29 -5.89 7.89
N ASP A 23 -5.13 -6.88 7.55
CA ASP A 23 -4.74 -8.00 6.70
C ASP A 23 -4.31 -7.55 5.30
N ALA A 24 -3.29 -8.20 4.74
CA ALA A 24 -2.82 -7.92 3.38
C ALA A 24 -3.95 -8.04 2.34
N THR A 25 -4.86 -9.01 2.51
CA THR A 25 -6.04 -9.15 1.64
C THR A 25 -7.05 -8.01 1.80
N ALA A 26 -7.21 -7.48 3.01
CA ALA A 26 -8.07 -6.31 3.21
C ALA A 26 -7.48 -5.08 2.52
N ILE A 27 -6.17 -4.86 2.68
CA ILE A 27 -5.45 -3.75 2.04
C ILE A 27 -5.48 -3.89 0.52
N GLU A 28 -5.25 -5.08 -0.04
CA GLU A 28 -5.32 -5.31 -1.49
C GLU A 28 -6.70 -4.96 -2.06
N ARG A 29 -7.77 -5.36 -1.36
CA ARG A 29 -9.14 -5.01 -1.73
C ARG A 29 -9.38 -3.51 -1.66
N LEU A 30 -8.83 -2.82 -0.66
CA LEU A 30 -8.87 -1.36 -0.57
C LEU A 30 -8.15 -0.74 -1.78
N VAL A 31 -6.92 -1.13 -2.07
CA VAL A 31 -6.16 -0.64 -3.23
C VAL A 31 -6.97 -0.78 -4.53
N ARG A 32 -7.63 -1.92 -4.74
CA ARG A 32 -8.52 -2.13 -5.89
C ARG A 32 -9.78 -1.28 -5.85
N ALA A 33 -10.46 -1.19 -4.71
CA ALA A 33 -11.71 -0.47 -4.56
C ALA A 33 -11.53 1.06 -4.73
N PHE A 34 -10.37 1.57 -4.35
CA PHE A 34 -10.03 2.99 -4.38
C PHE A 34 -9.31 3.41 -5.67
N ASN A 35 -9.05 2.50 -6.62
CA ASN A 35 -8.43 2.78 -7.92
C ASN A 35 -9.52 2.92 -9.01
N PRO A 36 -9.63 4.05 -9.76
CA PRO A 36 -8.66 5.14 -9.87
C PRO A 36 -8.87 6.36 -8.95
N TRP A 37 -9.97 6.45 -8.21
CA TRP A 37 -10.21 7.55 -7.28
C TRP A 37 -10.98 7.09 -6.04
N PRO A 38 -10.65 7.56 -4.82
CA PRO A 38 -9.62 8.56 -4.46
C PRO A 38 -8.15 8.09 -4.38
N GLY A 39 -7.89 6.80 -4.55
CA GLY A 39 -6.55 6.19 -4.54
C GLY A 39 -6.01 5.94 -3.13
N THR A 40 -5.28 4.84 -2.98
CA THR A 40 -4.57 4.48 -1.74
C THR A 40 -3.15 5.03 -1.70
N TYR A 41 -2.64 5.32 -0.51
CA TYR A 41 -1.29 5.81 -0.27
C TYR A 41 -0.77 5.37 1.09
N THR A 42 0.55 5.36 1.23
CA THR A 42 1.27 5.16 2.49
C THR A 42 2.31 6.26 2.64
N ASP A 43 2.75 6.52 3.86
CA ASP A 43 3.86 7.41 4.12
C ASP A 43 5.14 6.63 4.47
N GLN A 44 6.21 7.04 3.82
CA GLN A 44 7.56 6.60 4.09
C GLN A 44 8.34 7.83 4.60
N GLY A 45 8.36 8.02 5.91
CA GLY A 45 8.90 9.23 6.52
C GLY A 45 8.12 10.47 6.07
N ASP A 46 8.77 11.39 5.36
CA ASP A 46 8.15 12.60 4.81
C ASP A 46 7.56 12.40 3.41
N GLN A 47 7.75 11.22 2.80
CA GLN A 47 7.34 10.94 1.43
C GLN A 47 6.02 10.16 1.38
N ARG A 48 5.00 10.75 0.74
CA ARG A 48 3.74 10.06 0.46
C ARG A 48 3.80 9.29 -0.84
N ILE A 49 3.71 7.97 -0.77
CA ILE A 49 3.72 7.06 -1.91
C ILE A 49 2.31 6.56 -2.17
N ARG A 50 1.78 6.79 -3.37
CA ARG A 50 0.48 6.27 -3.79
C ARG A 50 0.63 4.85 -4.32
N ILE A 51 -0.25 3.96 -3.89
CA ILE A 51 -0.29 2.57 -4.35
C ILE A 51 -1.44 2.45 -5.35
N HIS A 52 -1.11 1.99 -6.55
CA HIS A 52 -2.08 1.83 -7.65
C HIS A 52 -2.46 0.37 -7.83
N GLU A 53 -1.48 -0.54 -7.74
CA GLU A 53 -1.72 -1.98 -7.82
C GLU A 53 -0.87 -2.71 -6.79
N ALA A 54 -1.51 -3.64 -6.10
CA ALA A 54 -0.90 -4.52 -5.13
C ALA A 54 -1.58 -5.89 -5.16
N GLN A 55 -0.91 -6.88 -4.58
CA GLN A 55 -1.36 -8.26 -4.48
C GLN A 55 -1.12 -8.77 -3.07
N ALA A 56 -2.16 -9.33 -2.45
CA ALA A 56 -2.01 -9.99 -1.16
C ALA A 56 -1.34 -11.36 -1.34
N LEU A 57 -0.30 -11.60 -0.55
CA LEU A 57 0.38 -12.87 -0.42
C LEU A 57 0.00 -13.50 0.92
N VAL A 58 -0.25 -14.81 0.91
CA VAL A 58 -0.58 -15.60 2.12
C VAL A 58 0.67 -15.88 2.96
N THR A 59 1.85 -15.53 2.45
CA THR A 59 3.10 -15.64 3.19
C THR A 59 3.04 -14.72 4.41
N ALA A 60 3.13 -15.28 5.61
CA ALA A 60 3.29 -14.51 6.83
C ALA A 60 4.72 -13.98 6.92
N SER A 61 4.86 -12.75 7.40
CA SER A 61 6.15 -12.15 7.76
C SER A 61 6.22 -12.00 9.27
N ASP A 62 7.39 -12.25 9.86
CA ASP A 62 7.65 -11.97 11.28
C ASP A 62 7.96 -10.48 11.53
N ALA A 63 8.09 -9.70 10.46
CA ALA A 63 8.36 -8.27 10.53
C ALA A 63 7.12 -7.49 10.99
N PHE A 64 7.35 -6.31 11.59
CA PHE A 64 6.28 -5.44 12.03
C PHE A 64 5.43 -4.96 10.84
N PRO A 65 4.10 -4.78 11.04
CA PRO A 65 3.23 -4.22 10.02
C PRO A 65 3.76 -2.88 9.49
N GLY A 66 3.86 -2.75 8.17
CA GLY A 66 4.45 -1.60 7.48
C GLY A 66 5.92 -1.77 7.15
N THR A 67 6.57 -2.85 7.58
CA THR A 67 7.98 -3.11 7.25
C THR A 67 8.13 -3.66 5.84
N VAL A 68 9.01 -3.08 5.03
CA VAL A 68 9.40 -3.66 3.74
C VAL A 68 10.23 -4.92 4.00
N VAL A 69 9.72 -6.06 3.57
CA VAL A 69 10.34 -7.38 3.74
C VAL A 69 11.28 -7.66 2.57
N GLN A 70 10.83 -7.38 1.35
CA GLN A 70 11.58 -7.67 0.14
C GLN A 70 11.33 -6.60 -0.92
N ARG A 71 12.35 -6.36 -1.72
CA ARG A 71 12.31 -5.44 -2.86
C ARG A 71 12.93 -6.14 -4.06
N ASP A 72 12.11 -6.51 -5.03
CA ASP A 72 12.54 -7.14 -6.28
C ASP A 72 11.87 -6.48 -7.50
N ARG A 73 12.32 -6.83 -8.71
CA ARG A 73 11.70 -6.40 -9.98
C ARG A 73 10.26 -6.88 -10.12
N ASP A 74 9.91 -8.01 -9.51
CA ASP A 74 8.54 -8.53 -9.48
C ASP A 74 7.61 -7.65 -8.62
N GLY A 75 8.14 -7.06 -7.54
CA GLY A 75 7.36 -6.24 -6.63
C GLY A 75 8.07 -5.95 -5.31
N ILE A 76 7.38 -5.17 -4.46
CA ILE A 76 7.84 -4.80 -3.13
C ILE A 76 6.91 -5.45 -2.13
N ASP A 77 7.46 -6.34 -1.31
CA ASP A 77 6.73 -7.08 -0.30
C ASP A 77 6.78 -6.32 1.02
N ILE A 78 5.61 -6.01 1.57
CA ILE A 78 5.47 -5.29 2.83
C ILE A 78 4.70 -6.17 3.81
N ALA A 79 5.22 -6.30 5.02
CA ALA A 79 4.56 -7.01 6.09
C ALA A 79 3.29 -6.27 6.50
N CYS A 80 2.19 -7.00 6.63
CA CYS A 80 0.92 -6.48 7.12
C CYS A 80 0.61 -7.12 8.47
N GLY A 81 -0.49 -6.72 9.12
CA GLY A 81 -0.93 -7.36 10.36
C GLY A 81 -1.16 -8.86 10.19
N ASN A 82 -1.58 -9.27 8.99
CA ASN A 82 -1.66 -10.66 8.61
C ASN A 82 -1.30 -10.85 7.13
N GLY A 83 -0.32 -11.70 6.87
CA GLY A 83 0.25 -11.91 5.53
C GLY A 83 1.16 -10.77 5.06
N THR A 84 1.37 -10.71 3.75
CA THR A 84 2.27 -9.75 3.11
C THR A 84 1.60 -9.13 1.90
N LEU A 85 1.77 -7.84 1.69
CA LEU A 85 1.27 -7.15 0.50
C LEU A 85 2.42 -6.90 -0.48
N ARG A 86 2.32 -7.47 -1.69
CA ARG A 86 3.21 -7.19 -2.80
C ARG A 86 2.70 -6.01 -3.61
N ILE A 87 3.38 -4.88 -3.56
CA ILE A 87 3.12 -3.76 -4.46
C ILE A 87 3.76 -4.05 -5.80
N THR A 88 3.02 -3.86 -6.89
CA THR A 88 3.54 -4.00 -8.27
C THR A 88 3.57 -2.66 -9.01
N ARG A 89 2.66 -1.74 -8.67
CA ARG A 89 2.63 -0.36 -9.20
C ARG A 89 2.36 0.68 -8.12
N LEU A 90 3.16 1.73 -8.18
CA LEU A 90 3.11 2.85 -7.25
C LEU A 90 3.42 4.17 -7.96
N GLN A 91 3.12 5.25 -7.27
CA GLN A 91 3.36 6.60 -7.74
C GLN A 91 4.00 7.41 -6.62
N LEU A 92 5.19 7.92 -6.91
CA LEU A 92 5.92 8.83 -6.03
C LEU A 92 5.36 10.26 -6.12
N PRO A 93 5.55 11.08 -5.07
CA PRO A 93 5.13 12.47 -5.11
C PRO A 93 5.89 13.20 -6.25
N GLY A 94 5.15 13.92 -7.09
CA GLY A 94 5.71 14.61 -8.26
C GLY A 94 6.11 13.72 -9.44
N SER A 95 5.86 12.40 -9.37
CA SER A 95 6.12 11.45 -10.48
C SER A 95 4.82 10.88 -11.05
N ARG A 96 4.91 10.24 -12.22
CA ARG A 96 3.81 9.45 -12.79
C ARG A 96 3.71 8.09 -12.11
N ALA A 97 2.56 7.43 -12.22
CA ALA A 97 2.44 6.04 -11.78
C ALA A 97 3.37 5.15 -12.62
N GLN A 98 4.12 4.30 -11.94
CA GLN A 98 5.17 3.48 -12.52
C GLN A 98 5.19 2.10 -11.84
N SER A 99 5.67 1.09 -12.55
CA SER A 99 5.84 -0.24 -11.98
C SER A 99 7.06 -0.28 -11.07
N VAL A 100 7.09 -1.22 -10.12
CA VAL A 100 8.25 -1.42 -9.23
C VAL A 100 9.54 -1.65 -10.04
N ASN A 101 9.47 -2.41 -11.14
CA ASN A 101 10.61 -2.59 -12.02
C ASN A 101 11.16 -1.26 -12.57
N ASP A 102 10.30 -0.32 -12.94
CA ASP A 102 10.70 1.00 -13.42
C ASP A 102 11.30 1.85 -12.30
N LEU A 103 10.72 1.79 -11.10
CA LEU A 103 11.30 2.42 -9.90
C LEU A 103 12.73 1.93 -9.61
N ILE A 104 12.96 0.62 -9.71
CA ILE A 104 14.29 0.02 -9.51
C ILE A 104 15.25 0.44 -10.63
N ASN A 105 14.82 0.42 -11.89
CA ASN A 105 15.65 0.86 -13.01
C ASN A 105 15.97 2.36 -12.96
N GLY A 106 15.08 3.18 -12.42
CA GLY A 106 15.30 4.59 -12.15
C GLY A 106 16.30 4.87 -11.03
N GLY A 107 16.87 3.84 -10.39
CA GLY A 107 17.90 3.97 -9.37
C GLY A 107 17.42 4.61 -8.07
N LYS A 108 16.11 4.67 -7.83
CA LYS A 108 15.58 5.31 -6.62
C LYS A 108 15.75 4.39 -5.42
N GLU A 109 16.36 4.92 -4.37
CA GLU A 109 16.62 4.22 -3.10
C GLU A 109 15.43 4.29 -2.14
N LEU A 110 14.22 4.00 -2.65
CA LEU A 110 12.98 4.03 -1.88
C LEU A 110 12.45 2.62 -1.65
N LEU A 111 11.73 2.43 -0.55
CA LEU A 111 11.13 1.15 -0.16
C LEU A 111 12.19 0.03 -0.10
N MET A 112 13.30 0.31 0.57
CA MET A 112 14.35 -0.68 0.81
C MET A 112 13.91 -1.67 1.88
N PRO A 113 14.33 -2.94 1.79
CA PRO A 113 14.05 -3.92 2.84
C PRO A 113 14.57 -3.43 4.20
N GLY A 114 13.75 -3.59 5.23
CA GLY A 114 14.00 -3.09 6.59
C GLY A 114 13.51 -1.65 6.84
N GLN A 115 12.97 -0.95 5.84
CA GLN A 115 12.31 0.34 6.08
C GLN A 115 10.89 0.14 6.58
N GLU A 116 10.50 0.98 7.55
CA GLU A 116 9.16 1.02 8.11
C GLU A 116 8.31 2.08 7.41
N LEU A 117 7.13 1.68 6.99
CA LEU A 117 6.09 2.51 6.43
C LEU A 117 5.04 2.76 7.48
N ARG A 118 4.47 3.96 7.43
CA ARG A 118 3.37 4.36 8.29
C ARG A 118 2.09 4.55 7.49
#